data_AF-M5G6U6-F1
#
_entry.id   AF-M5G6U6-F1
#
_cell.length_a   1.000
_cell.length_b   1.000
_cell.length_c   1.000
_cell.angle_alpha   90.00
_cell.angle_beta   90.00
_cell.angle_gamma   90.00
#
_symmetry.space_group_name_H-M   'P 1'
#
loop_
_entity.id
_entity.type
_entity.pdbx_description
1 polymer ?
#
loop_
_entity_poly.entity_id
_entity_poly.type
_entity_poly.pdbx_seq_one_letter_code
_entity_poly.pdbx_strand_id
1 'polypeptide(L)'
;MSIAALAFPIELDERDQELGLVPRRGPSGGSHSGGGSSEGGGEGESGGSSGSSGSSSKSEGEGEGEGGEEGSSGSSATGKSTPEEAPPPYDPPPSYHSSSSQFHTSTGEAVAAYGGGSTTIKQLPAGVPFTGRSYDGGIRPQVYGSRTFGSGYPYGGGGYWLVGRPFPFGFWPVYYYPYYYGDHEYGPENNSSRPGGAESMALVQSTNASISSNASLSSNTSSNSTAPSNSTSIPLNTYAIMGDSDSVRAVLDALVLNCSVINSTIMPYNANASGSVQPEQAVQYYRASSFALFLEGYNNTAASAASAPPSNTTASNMTSDTPLPTNLSLDFLDCLNQTIGNAVPMTNDGSALGLPAPVWSLVGLFWLVLIMARRV
;
A
#
# COMPACT_ATOMS: atom_id res chain seq x y z
N MET A 1 55.76 3.28 45.46
CA MET A 1 54.73 4.22 44.98
C MET A 1 53.46 3.44 44.76
N SER A 2 52.57 3.44 45.76
CA SER A 2 51.24 2.83 45.71
C SER A 2 50.25 3.83 45.15
N ILE A 3 49.38 3.40 44.24
CA ILE A 3 48.20 4.18 43.84
C ILE A 3 46.97 3.34 44.19
N ALA A 4 46.14 3.95 45.03
CA ALA A 4 44.93 3.38 45.61
C ALA A 4 43.77 3.39 44.61
N ALA A 5 42.96 2.33 44.67
CA ALA A 5 41.66 2.24 44.04
C ALA A 5 40.60 2.96 44.91
N LEU A 6 39.81 3.84 44.29
CA LEU A 6 38.61 4.43 44.89
C LEU A 6 37.39 3.66 44.39
N ALA A 7 36.70 2.99 45.32
CA ALA A 7 35.40 2.40 45.12
C ALA A 7 34.32 3.40 45.55
N PHE A 8 33.28 3.58 44.72
CA PHE A 8 32.06 4.29 45.07
C PHE A 8 30.95 3.27 45.34
N PRO A 9 30.13 3.45 46.39
CA PRO A 9 28.94 2.62 46.61
C PRO A 9 27.77 3.14 45.77
N ILE A 10 27.06 2.24 45.08
CA ILE A 10 25.75 2.50 44.48
C ILE A 10 24.70 1.85 45.39
N GLU A 11 23.84 2.69 45.93
CA GLU A 11 22.72 2.38 46.80
C GLU A 11 21.52 1.97 45.93
N LEU A 12 20.98 0.77 46.18
CA LEU A 12 19.75 0.26 45.56
C LEU A 12 18.56 0.78 46.39
N ASP A 13 17.76 1.69 45.83
CA ASP A 13 16.44 2.03 46.38
C ASP A 13 15.38 1.17 45.68
N GLU A 14 14.81 0.28 46.48
CA GLU A 14 13.74 -0.66 46.17
C GLU A 14 12.43 0.06 46.51
N ARG A 15 11.63 0.41 45.49
CA ARG A 15 10.25 0.88 45.71
C ARG A 15 9.26 0.04 44.93
N ASP A 16 8.63 -0.85 45.67
CA ASP A 16 7.32 -1.39 45.39
C ASP A 16 6.28 -0.26 45.29
N GLN A 17 5.59 -0.17 44.16
CA GLN A 17 4.25 0.40 44.10
C GLN A 17 3.31 -0.56 43.40
N GLU A 18 2.72 -1.40 44.23
CA GLU A 18 1.45 -2.08 43.99
C GLU A 18 0.32 -1.03 44.06
N LEU A 19 -0.35 -0.75 42.94
CA LEU A 19 -1.59 0.04 42.92
C LEU A 19 -2.66 -0.64 42.06
N GLY A 20 -3.41 -1.52 42.73
CA GLY A 20 -4.86 -1.42 42.85
C GLY A 20 -5.69 -1.26 41.58
N LEU A 21 -6.13 -2.39 41.03
CA LEU A 21 -7.32 -2.50 40.19
C LEU A 21 -8.57 -2.00 40.93
N VAL A 22 -9.26 -1.00 40.37
CA VAL A 22 -10.69 -0.75 40.67
C VAL A 22 -11.44 -0.43 39.37
N PRO A 23 -12.51 -1.17 39.01
CA PRO A 23 -13.37 -0.87 37.87
C PRO A 23 -14.28 0.33 38.17
N ARG A 24 -14.26 1.37 37.32
CA ARG A 24 -15.27 2.44 37.39
C ARG A 24 -16.56 2.02 36.69
N ARG A 25 -17.57 1.68 37.51
CA ARG A 25 -19.00 1.76 37.18
C ARG A 25 -19.36 3.19 36.74
N GLY A 26 -20.22 3.28 35.73
CA GLY A 26 -20.73 4.55 35.19
C GLY A 26 -21.77 5.23 36.09
N PRO A 27 -22.32 6.38 35.65
CA PRO A 27 -23.52 6.96 36.22
C PRO A 27 -24.77 6.67 35.38
N SER A 28 -25.79 6.21 36.09
CA SER A 28 -27.21 6.15 35.71
C SER A 28 -27.93 7.38 36.27
N GLY A 29 -28.92 7.90 35.53
CA GLY A 29 -29.97 8.83 35.98
C GLY A 29 -29.79 10.29 35.52
N GLY A 30 -30.79 11.00 34.99
CA GLY A 30 -32.19 10.70 34.75
C GLY A 30 -32.92 11.80 33.96
N SER A 31 -34.07 11.40 33.40
CA SER A 31 -35.31 12.10 33.00
C SER A 31 -35.42 13.64 33.04
N HIS A 32 -36.03 14.23 32.00
CA HIS A 32 -37.16 15.21 31.93
C HIS A 32 -37.45 15.48 30.41
N SER A 33 -38.53 14.99 29.78
CA SER A 33 -39.91 15.51 29.65
C SER A 33 -40.11 16.81 28.84
N GLY A 34 -40.94 16.74 27.78
CA GLY A 34 -41.54 17.86 27.02
C GLY A 34 -41.15 17.81 25.53
N GLY A 35 -42.00 17.61 24.53
CA GLY A 35 -43.41 17.99 24.36
C GLY A 35 -43.48 19.25 23.49
N GLY A 36 -43.88 19.15 22.22
CA GLY A 36 -44.08 20.33 21.37
C GLY A 36 -44.13 20.04 19.87
N SER A 37 -45.34 19.75 19.38
CA SER A 37 -45.74 19.83 17.97
C SER A 37 -45.60 21.26 17.43
N SER A 38 -45.31 21.43 16.14
CA SER A 38 -45.91 22.49 15.31
C SER A 38 -45.62 22.30 13.82
N GLU A 39 -46.71 22.39 13.07
CA GLU A 39 -46.84 22.43 11.61
C GLU A 39 -46.33 23.76 11.00
N GLY A 40 -46.19 23.74 9.67
CA GLY A 40 -45.98 24.91 8.80
C GLY A 40 -44.89 24.60 7.77
N GLY A 41 -45.14 24.36 6.48
CA GLY A 41 -46.05 25.08 5.59
C GLY A 41 -45.27 26.22 4.94
N GLY A 42 -44.92 26.08 3.65
CA GLY A 42 -44.16 27.11 2.94
C GLY A 42 -43.71 26.67 1.54
N GLU A 43 -44.65 26.76 0.60
CA GLU A 43 -44.42 26.74 -0.84
C GLU A 43 -43.55 27.94 -1.27
N GLY A 44 -42.77 27.75 -2.34
CA GLY A 44 -41.97 28.80 -2.96
C GLY A 44 -41.46 28.37 -4.33
N GLU A 45 -42.29 28.54 -5.34
CA GLU A 45 -41.94 28.50 -6.76
C GLU A 45 -41.03 29.66 -7.17
N SER A 46 -40.57 29.59 -8.44
CA SER A 46 -39.76 30.53 -9.23
C SER A 46 -38.25 30.26 -9.17
N GLY A 47 -37.50 30.16 -10.26
CA GLY A 47 -37.77 30.35 -11.68
C GLY A 47 -36.46 30.74 -12.38
N GLY A 48 -36.26 30.32 -13.63
CA GLY A 48 -35.46 31.08 -14.59
C GLY A 48 -34.03 30.63 -14.92
N SER A 49 -33.90 30.16 -16.17
CA SER A 49 -32.99 30.71 -17.20
C SER A 49 -31.52 30.27 -17.27
N SER A 50 -31.28 29.41 -18.26
CA SER A 50 -30.34 29.54 -19.39
C SER A 50 -29.23 30.61 -19.33
N GLY A 51 -28.00 30.20 -19.67
CA GLY A 51 -26.92 31.10 -20.04
C GLY A 51 -25.70 30.37 -20.62
N SER A 52 -25.78 30.01 -21.90
CA SER A 52 -24.62 29.70 -22.73
C SER A 52 -24.00 30.99 -23.25
N SER A 53 -22.68 31.15 -23.14
CA SER A 53 -21.89 31.94 -24.08
C SER A 53 -20.42 31.53 -24.02
N GLY A 54 -19.96 30.97 -25.14
CA GLY A 54 -18.54 30.82 -25.44
C GLY A 54 -17.94 32.16 -25.85
N SER A 55 -16.72 32.41 -25.38
CA SER A 55 -15.90 33.52 -25.82
C SER A 55 -14.77 33.02 -26.69
N SER A 56 -14.84 33.42 -27.95
CA SER A 56 -13.78 33.42 -28.94
C SER A 56 -12.62 34.33 -28.54
N SER A 57 -11.38 33.87 -28.72
CA SER A 57 -10.21 34.74 -28.84
C SER A 57 -9.38 34.31 -30.05
N LYS A 58 -9.51 35.11 -31.12
CA LYS A 58 -8.58 35.20 -32.24
C LYS A 58 -7.27 35.78 -31.74
N SER A 59 -6.15 35.19 -32.15
CA SER A 59 -4.87 35.89 -32.21
C SER A 59 -4.20 35.53 -33.53
N GLU A 60 -3.94 36.59 -34.29
CA GLU A 60 -3.20 36.62 -35.55
C GLU A 60 -1.70 36.60 -35.22
N GLY A 61 -0.92 35.89 -36.03
CA GLY A 61 0.53 35.82 -35.91
C GLY A 61 1.12 35.37 -37.24
N GLU A 62 1.53 36.35 -38.03
CA GLU A 62 2.24 36.22 -39.30
C GLU A 62 3.64 35.60 -39.08
N GLY A 63 4.07 34.76 -40.01
CA GLY A 63 5.41 34.16 -40.02
C GLY A 63 5.68 33.45 -41.33
N GLU A 64 6.34 34.16 -42.24
CA GLU A 64 6.84 33.70 -43.53
C GLU A 64 7.99 32.68 -43.36
N GLY A 65 8.10 31.72 -44.29
CA GLY A 65 9.25 30.79 -44.34
C GLY A 65 9.08 29.68 -45.36
N GLU A 66 9.72 29.85 -46.51
CA GLU A 66 9.72 29.02 -47.71
C GLU A 66 10.34 27.62 -47.53
N GLY A 67 9.92 26.65 -48.37
CA GLY A 67 10.81 25.59 -48.86
C GLY A 67 10.20 24.20 -49.02
N GLY A 68 10.11 23.73 -50.27
CA GLY A 68 10.39 22.33 -50.60
C GLY A 68 9.21 21.45 -51.02
N GLU A 69 9.23 21.07 -52.30
CA GLU A 69 8.30 20.19 -53.01
C GLU A 69 8.46 18.68 -52.65
N GLU A 70 7.57 17.87 -53.25
CA GLU A 70 7.45 16.39 -53.30
C GLU A 70 6.36 15.85 -52.34
N GLY A 71 5.22 15.28 -52.78
CA GLY A 71 4.91 14.57 -54.00
C GLY A 71 4.42 13.16 -53.63
N SER A 72 3.13 12.96 -53.33
CA SER A 72 2.42 11.69 -53.61
C SER A 72 0.96 11.67 -53.15
N SER A 73 0.15 11.16 -54.07
CA SER A 73 -1.23 10.70 -53.95
C SER A 73 -1.51 9.77 -52.77
N GLY A 74 -2.67 9.92 -52.11
CA GLY A 74 -3.16 8.88 -51.22
C GLY A 74 -4.44 9.23 -50.46
N SER A 75 -5.58 8.91 -51.06
CA SER A 75 -6.79 8.33 -50.45
C SER A 75 -7.32 8.89 -49.12
N SER A 76 -8.49 9.50 -49.22
CA SER A 76 -9.45 9.76 -48.15
C SER A 76 -9.70 8.52 -47.27
N ALA A 77 -9.43 8.63 -45.96
CA ALA A 77 -9.94 7.70 -44.96
C ALA A 77 -10.29 8.45 -43.67
N THR A 78 -11.56 8.34 -43.32
CA THR A 78 -12.24 8.86 -42.14
C THR A 78 -11.61 8.27 -40.87
N GLY A 79 -10.88 9.09 -40.10
CA GLY A 79 -10.24 8.70 -38.84
C GLY A 79 -11.27 8.51 -37.72
N LYS A 80 -11.54 7.26 -37.37
CA LYS A 80 -12.30 6.85 -36.19
C LYS A 80 -11.29 6.51 -35.09
N SER A 81 -11.28 7.28 -34.01
CA SER A 81 -10.47 7.05 -32.82
C SER A 81 -10.80 5.69 -32.19
N THR A 82 -9.80 4.83 -32.08
CA THR A 82 -9.87 3.58 -31.32
C THR A 82 -9.60 3.86 -29.83
N PRO A 83 -10.36 3.26 -28.90
CA PRO A 83 -10.10 3.37 -27.46
C PRO A 83 -8.79 2.68 -27.07
N GLU A 84 -8.12 3.31 -26.11
CA GLU A 84 -6.97 2.87 -25.34
C GLU A 84 -7.02 1.37 -25.01
N GLU A 85 -5.93 0.67 -25.35
CA GLU A 85 -5.75 -0.76 -25.15
C GLU A 85 -5.77 -1.09 -23.64
N ALA A 86 -6.73 -1.92 -23.22
CA ALA A 86 -6.84 -2.35 -21.83
C ALA A 86 -5.58 -3.12 -21.40
N PRO A 87 -5.10 -2.97 -20.15
CA PRO A 87 -3.95 -3.69 -19.65
C PRO A 87 -4.15 -5.21 -19.74
N PRO A 88 -3.06 -5.99 -19.90
CA PRO A 88 -3.15 -7.43 -20.10
C PRO A 88 -3.89 -8.13 -18.95
N PRO A 89 -4.62 -9.22 -19.24
CA PRO A 89 -5.29 -10.02 -18.22
C PRO A 89 -4.31 -10.49 -17.13
N TYR A 90 -4.69 -10.27 -15.88
CA TYR A 90 -3.96 -10.78 -14.72
C TYR A 90 -4.09 -12.30 -14.67
N ASP A 91 -3.02 -13.02 -15.01
CA ASP A 91 -2.93 -14.45 -14.72
C ASP A 91 -2.58 -14.61 -13.23
N PRO A 92 -3.50 -15.12 -12.38
CA PRO A 92 -3.15 -15.39 -11.00
C PRO A 92 -2.03 -16.46 -10.98
N PRO A 93 -0.96 -16.26 -10.20
CA PRO A 93 0.10 -17.25 -10.10
C PRO A 93 -0.44 -18.59 -9.59
N PRO A 94 0.25 -19.71 -9.88
CA PRO A 94 -0.17 -21.04 -9.44
C PRO A 94 -0.46 -21.01 -7.95
N SER A 95 -1.66 -21.51 -7.60
CA SER A 95 -2.26 -21.53 -6.26
C SER A 95 -1.20 -21.59 -5.15
N TYR A 96 -0.96 -20.43 -4.53
CA TYR A 96 -0.08 -20.32 -3.38
C TYR A 96 -0.77 -21.00 -2.20
N HIS A 97 -0.49 -22.28 -2.02
CA HIS A 97 -0.79 -22.99 -0.78
C HIS A 97 0.23 -22.55 0.28
N SER A 98 0.12 -21.31 0.76
CA SER A 98 0.58 -21.04 2.13
C SER A 98 -0.32 -21.88 3.03
N SER A 99 0.28 -22.86 3.68
CA SER A 99 -0.42 -23.69 4.64
C SER A 99 -1.05 -22.80 5.72
N SER A 100 -2.37 -22.86 5.81
CA SER A 100 -3.15 -22.89 7.06
C SER A 100 -3.55 -21.59 7.76
N SER A 101 -3.36 -20.41 7.19
CA SER A 101 -3.78 -19.20 7.87
C SER A 101 -4.86 -18.47 7.08
N GLN A 102 -6.10 -18.90 7.30
CA GLN A 102 -7.29 -18.12 6.96
C GLN A 102 -7.25 -16.86 7.81
N PHE A 103 -6.80 -15.77 7.21
CA PHE A 103 -6.83 -14.46 7.84
C PHE A 103 -8.09 -13.74 7.42
N HIS A 104 -8.54 -12.82 8.27
CA HIS A 104 -9.83 -12.19 8.12
C HIS A 104 -9.69 -10.66 8.05
N THR A 105 -10.55 -10.03 7.25
CA THR A 105 -10.76 -8.58 7.30
C THR A 105 -11.36 -8.14 8.64
N SER A 106 -11.54 -6.84 8.82
CA SER A 106 -12.26 -6.24 9.97
C SER A 106 -13.69 -6.77 10.19
N THR A 107 -14.28 -7.46 9.22
CA THR A 107 -15.62 -8.07 9.33
C THR A 107 -15.61 -9.59 9.40
N GLY A 108 -14.44 -10.24 9.41
CA GLY A 108 -14.39 -11.70 9.41
C GLY A 108 -14.37 -12.30 7.99
N GLU A 109 -14.25 -11.52 6.92
CA GLU A 109 -14.18 -12.07 5.56
C GLU A 109 -12.81 -12.66 5.28
N ALA A 110 -12.76 -13.85 4.69
CA ALA A 110 -11.50 -14.51 4.35
C ALA A 110 -10.74 -13.72 3.28
N VAL A 111 -9.46 -13.50 3.53
CA VAL A 111 -8.54 -12.89 2.56
C VAL A 111 -7.47 -13.89 2.13
N ALA A 112 -6.89 -13.64 0.97
CA ALA A 112 -5.77 -14.44 0.47
C ALA A 112 -4.70 -13.54 -0.13
N ALA A 113 -3.44 -13.99 -0.05
CA ALA A 113 -2.40 -13.49 -0.92
C ALA A 113 -2.85 -13.61 -2.38
N TYR A 114 -2.55 -12.61 -3.21
CA TYR A 114 -3.02 -12.57 -4.60
C TYR A 114 -4.54 -12.50 -4.80
N GLY A 115 -5.31 -12.18 -3.75
CA GLY A 115 -6.75 -11.93 -3.88
C GLY A 115 -7.08 -10.78 -4.85
N GLY A 116 -8.19 -10.88 -5.58
CA GLY A 116 -8.58 -9.88 -6.58
C GLY A 116 -9.12 -8.56 -6.00
N GLY A 117 -9.55 -8.58 -4.73
CA GLY A 117 -10.33 -7.55 -4.08
C GLY A 117 -11.84 -7.75 -4.28
N SER A 118 -12.61 -6.72 -3.96
CA SER A 118 -14.04 -6.65 -4.26
C SER A 118 -14.34 -5.33 -4.92
N THR A 119 -15.40 -5.28 -5.73
CA THR A 119 -16.00 -4.03 -6.21
C THR A 119 -17.14 -3.57 -5.31
N THR A 120 -17.52 -4.37 -4.31
CA THR A 120 -18.63 -4.08 -3.40
C THR A 120 -18.14 -3.30 -2.20
N ILE A 121 -18.64 -2.07 -2.04
CA ILE A 121 -18.42 -1.29 -0.83
C ILE A 121 -19.44 -1.72 0.22
N LYS A 122 -18.96 -2.12 1.39
CA LYS A 122 -19.76 -2.58 2.53
C LYS A 122 -19.62 -1.59 3.69
N GLN A 123 -20.46 -1.71 4.70
CA GLN A 123 -20.39 -0.89 5.93
C GLN A 123 -20.01 -1.76 7.12
N LEU A 124 -19.10 -1.26 7.97
CA LEU A 124 -18.71 -1.96 9.18
C LEU A 124 -19.91 -2.07 10.13
N PRO A 125 -20.28 -3.28 10.57
CA PRO A 125 -21.43 -3.49 11.43
C PRO A 125 -21.25 -2.87 12.81
N ALA A 126 -22.33 -2.76 13.57
CA ALA A 126 -22.24 -2.34 14.97
C ALA A 126 -21.47 -3.39 15.79
N GLY A 127 -20.65 -2.91 16.74
CA GLY A 127 -19.92 -3.76 17.68
C GLY A 127 -18.49 -4.12 17.25
N VAL A 128 -18.02 -3.63 16.10
CA VAL A 128 -16.60 -3.69 15.69
C VAL A 128 -15.97 -2.29 15.69
N PRO A 129 -14.64 -2.18 15.81
CA PRO A 129 -13.94 -0.90 15.65
C PRO A 129 -14.35 -0.20 14.36
N PHE A 130 -14.48 1.13 14.41
CA PHE A 130 -14.87 1.96 13.27
C PHE A 130 -16.26 1.65 12.68
N THR A 131 -17.19 1.19 13.52
CA THR A 131 -18.61 0.99 13.17
C THR A 131 -19.14 2.10 12.25
N GLY A 132 -19.79 1.72 11.16
CA GLY A 132 -20.37 2.65 10.18
C GLY A 132 -19.39 3.26 9.18
N ARG A 133 -18.09 2.92 9.22
CA ARG A 133 -17.18 3.24 8.11
C ARG A 133 -17.34 2.25 6.97
N SER A 134 -17.16 2.76 5.75
CA SER A 134 -17.11 1.93 4.56
C SER A 134 -15.85 1.05 4.56
N TYR A 135 -15.97 -0.19 4.10
CA TYR A 135 -14.85 -1.10 3.90
C TYR A 135 -15.03 -1.91 2.60
N ASP A 136 -13.96 -2.54 2.15
CA ASP A 136 -13.88 -3.32 0.90
C ASP A 136 -14.16 -2.46 -0.34
N GLY A 137 -14.32 -3.04 -1.53
CA GLY A 137 -14.60 -2.25 -2.74
C GLY A 137 -13.37 -1.72 -3.48
N GLY A 138 -12.17 -2.02 -2.96
CA GLY A 138 -10.90 -1.86 -3.66
C GLY A 138 -10.50 -3.14 -4.41
N ILE A 139 -10.03 -2.97 -5.65
CA ILE A 139 -9.54 -4.06 -6.51
C ILE A 139 -8.02 -4.02 -6.67
N ARG A 140 -7.41 -5.16 -7.04
CA ARG A 140 -5.94 -5.30 -7.16
C ARG A 140 -5.24 -4.19 -7.95
N PRO A 141 -5.74 -3.70 -9.11
CA PRO A 141 -5.10 -2.60 -9.83
C PRO A 141 -5.01 -1.28 -9.03
N GLN A 142 -5.83 -1.11 -7.99
CA GLN A 142 -5.89 0.08 -7.14
C GLN A 142 -5.00 -0.04 -5.89
N VAL A 143 -4.27 -1.14 -5.75
CA VAL A 143 -3.50 -1.45 -4.54
C VAL A 143 -2.34 -0.48 -4.31
N TYR A 144 -1.79 0.12 -5.36
CA TYR A 144 -0.63 0.99 -5.28
C TYR A 144 -1.02 2.40 -4.81
N GLY A 145 -0.34 2.87 -3.77
CA GLY A 145 -0.34 4.27 -3.35
C GLY A 145 0.81 5.06 -3.97
N SER A 146 1.27 6.08 -3.26
CA SER A 146 2.51 6.82 -3.52
C SER A 146 3.47 6.66 -2.34
N ARG A 147 4.50 7.52 -2.26
CA ARG A 147 5.36 7.69 -1.08
C ARG A 147 4.72 8.53 0.02
N THR A 148 3.55 9.09 -0.25
CA THR A 148 2.80 9.90 0.71
C THR A 148 1.88 9.02 1.53
N PHE A 149 1.97 9.13 2.85
CA PHE A 149 1.06 8.44 3.75
C PHE A 149 -0.38 8.94 3.54
N GLY A 150 -1.34 8.01 3.52
CA GLY A 150 -2.75 8.29 3.17
C GLY A 150 -3.06 8.34 1.67
N SER A 151 -2.12 7.93 0.82
CA SER A 151 -2.34 7.68 -0.61
C SER A 151 -2.94 6.30 -0.88
N GLY A 152 -3.35 6.05 -2.13
CA GLY A 152 -3.83 4.73 -2.58
C GLY A 152 -5.29 4.42 -2.21
N TYR A 153 -6.11 5.45 -2.00
CA TYR A 153 -7.54 5.30 -1.75
C TYR A 153 -8.33 5.34 -3.07
N PRO A 154 -9.01 4.25 -3.47
CA PRO A 154 -9.87 4.27 -4.66
C PRO A 154 -11.20 5.01 -4.44
N TYR A 155 -11.61 5.18 -3.18
CA TYR A 155 -12.82 5.92 -2.80
C TYR A 155 -12.69 6.47 -1.38
N GLY A 156 -13.66 7.29 -0.94
CA GLY A 156 -13.71 7.82 0.43
C GLY A 156 -13.25 9.26 0.60
N GLY A 157 -13.07 9.98 -0.52
CA GLY A 157 -12.59 11.35 -0.52
C GLY A 157 -11.06 11.43 -0.49
N GLY A 158 -10.54 12.51 -1.06
CA GLY A 158 -9.13 12.87 -0.98
C GLY A 158 -8.82 13.70 0.26
N GLY A 159 -7.56 14.09 0.40
CA GLY A 159 -7.07 14.92 1.48
C GLY A 159 -5.75 14.42 2.02
N TYR A 160 -5.29 15.02 3.10
CA TYR A 160 -4.02 14.69 3.73
C TYR A 160 -4.19 13.85 4.98
N TRP A 161 -5.31 14.01 5.67
CA TRP A 161 -5.53 13.34 6.95
C TRP A 161 -6.31 12.05 6.74
N LEU A 162 -5.98 11.04 7.57
CA LEU A 162 -6.61 9.73 7.54
C LEU A 162 -7.88 9.65 8.38
N VAL A 163 -8.08 10.57 9.33
CA VAL A 163 -9.23 10.58 10.23
C VAL A 163 -10.53 10.43 9.45
N GLY A 164 -11.34 9.45 9.84
CA GLY A 164 -12.65 9.20 9.22
C GLY A 164 -12.62 8.46 7.88
N ARG A 165 -11.44 8.12 7.34
CA ARG A 165 -11.35 7.43 6.03
C ARG A 165 -11.87 6.00 6.06
N PRO A 166 -12.35 5.49 4.90
CA PRO A 166 -12.78 4.11 4.78
C PRO A 166 -11.61 3.12 4.80
N PHE A 167 -11.91 1.83 4.68
CA PHE A 167 -10.93 0.76 4.54
C PHE A 167 -11.13 -0.01 3.23
N PRO A 168 -10.72 0.55 2.07
CA PRO A 168 -11.04 -0.01 0.75
C PRO A 168 -10.58 -1.45 0.53
N PHE A 169 -9.59 -1.89 1.28
CA PHE A 169 -9.03 -3.24 1.19
C PHE A 169 -9.33 -4.10 2.42
N GLY A 170 -10.10 -3.59 3.38
CA GLY A 170 -10.51 -4.29 4.60
C GLY A 170 -9.55 -4.17 5.80
N PHE A 171 -8.43 -3.46 5.64
CA PHE A 171 -7.38 -3.29 6.64
C PHE A 171 -7.16 -1.83 7.02
N TRP A 172 -6.64 -1.61 8.23
CA TRP A 172 -6.40 -0.28 8.77
C TRP A 172 -5.05 0.28 8.30
N PRO A 173 -4.94 1.58 8.04
CA PRO A 173 -3.65 2.22 7.77
C PRO A 173 -2.61 1.92 8.85
N VAL A 174 -1.33 1.87 8.51
CA VAL A 174 -0.26 1.67 9.51
C VAL A 174 -0.21 2.82 10.52
N TYR A 175 0.23 2.55 11.74
CA TYR A 175 0.43 3.51 12.81
C TYR A 175 1.92 3.75 13.02
N TYR A 176 2.34 5.02 13.08
CA TYR A 176 3.73 5.37 13.33
C TYR A 176 3.92 5.92 14.73
N TYR A 177 3.21 6.99 15.08
CA TYR A 177 3.29 7.62 16.40
C TYR A 177 2.13 8.59 16.56
N PRO A 178 1.75 8.97 17.80
CA PRO A 178 0.56 9.79 18.03
C PRO A 178 0.54 11.06 17.17
N TYR A 179 -0.60 11.28 16.50
CA TYR A 179 -0.93 12.45 15.69
C TYR A 179 -0.23 12.56 14.33
N TYR A 180 0.45 11.51 13.86
CA TYR A 180 1.03 11.50 12.52
C TYR A 180 -0.06 11.36 11.45
N TYR A 181 -0.43 12.46 10.80
CA TYR A 181 -1.49 12.51 9.75
C TYR A 181 -2.84 11.90 10.15
N GLY A 182 -3.11 11.82 11.46
CA GLY A 182 -4.35 11.28 11.99
C GLY A 182 -4.34 9.76 12.23
N ASP A 183 -3.17 9.12 12.18
CA ASP A 183 -3.00 7.68 12.40
C ASP A 183 -3.39 7.21 13.81
N HIS A 184 -3.47 8.10 14.79
CA HIS A 184 -3.85 7.82 16.18
C HIS A 184 -5.18 7.06 16.32
N GLU A 185 -6.08 7.14 15.33
CA GLU A 185 -7.31 6.33 15.29
C GLU A 185 -7.03 4.83 15.16
N TYR A 186 -5.91 4.43 14.56
CA TYR A 186 -5.56 3.05 14.20
C TYR A 186 -4.48 2.44 15.09
N GLY A 187 -3.91 3.22 16.00
CA GLY A 187 -2.95 2.78 16.99
C GLY A 187 -3.61 2.16 18.23
N PRO A 188 -2.79 1.80 19.23
CA PRO A 188 -1.33 1.66 19.15
C PRO A 188 -0.90 0.49 18.24
N GLU A 189 0.39 0.39 17.93
CA GLU A 189 0.99 -0.64 17.06
C GLU A 189 0.69 -2.08 17.53
N ASN A 190 0.55 -2.28 18.84
CA ASN A 190 0.26 -3.57 19.45
C ASN A 190 -1.24 -3.93 19.50
N ASN A 191 -2.10 -3.16 18.83
CA ASN A 191 -3.55 -3.38 18.81
C ASN A 191 -3.91 -4.68 18.05
N SER A 192 -4.23 -5.74 18.79
CA SER A 192 -4.59 -7.04 18.23
C SER A 192 -5.98 -7.08 17.58
N SER A 193 -6.78 -6.02 17.68
CA SER A 193 -8.08 -5.94 16.98
C SER A 193 -7.92 -5.58 15.50
N ARG A 194 -6.69 -5.25 15.08
CA ARG A 194 -6.34 -5.05 13.68
C ARG A 194 -6.63 -6.31 12.85
N PRO A 195 -7.21 -6.15 11.64
CA PRO A 195 -7.28 -7.24 10.68
C PRO A 195 -5.88 -7.77 10.36
N GLY A 196 -5.67 -9.08 10.51
CA GLY A 196 -4.34 -9.71 10.36
C GLY A 196 -3.38 -9.54 11.55
N GLY A 197 -3.88 -9.05 12.69
CA GLY A 197 -3.13 -8.93 13.93
C GLY A 197 -2.37 -7.61 14.11
N ALA A 198 -1.63 -7.52 15.21
CA ALA A 198 -0.82 -6.35 15.54
C ALA A 198 0.21 -6.03 14.46
N GLU A 199 0.65 -4.77 14.41
CA GLU A 199 1.62 -4.34 13.42
C GLU A 199 2.95 -5.04 13.59
N SER A 200 3.53 -5.44 12.47
CA SER A 200 4.78 -6.15 12.39
C SER A 200 5.61 -5.61 11.23
N MET A 201 6.89 -5.92 11.25
CA MET A 201 7.81 -5.64 10.17
C MET A 201 8.73 -6.81 9.90
N ALA A 202 9.31 -6.83 8.70
CA ALA A 202 10.38 -7.76 8.34
C ALA A 202 11.42 -7.03 7.50
N LEU A 203 12.69 -7.38 7.70
CA LEU A 203 13.78 -6.88 6.86
C LEU A 203 13.81 -7.65 5.54
N VAL A 204 14.04 -6.93 4.46
CA VAL A 204 14.04 -7.46 3.10
C VAL A 204 15.38 -7.14 2.45
N GLN A 205 16.14 -8.19 2.16
CA GLN A 205 17.46 -8.10 1.54
C GLN A 205 17.56 -9.18 0.46
N SER A 206 18.24 -8.87 -0.63
CA SER A 206 18.47 -9.85 -1.70
C SER A 206 19.49 -10.90 -1.26
N THR A 207 19.23 -12.18 -1.55
CA THR A 207 20.23 -13.26 -1.41
C THR A 207 21.39 -13.08 -2.39
N ASN A 208 21.18 -12.33 -3.47
CA ASN A 208 22.18 -12.10 -4.52
C ASN A 208 23.14 -10.96 -4.17
N ALA A 209 22.95 -10.29 -3.02
CA ALA A 209 23.83 -9.23 -2.56
C ALA A 209 25.21 -9.71 -2.06
N SER A 210 25.50 -11.01 -2.20
CA SER A 210 26.79 -11.60 -1.84
C SER A 210 27.67 -11.86 -3.05
N ILE A 211 28.21 -10.81 -3.70
CA ILE A 211 29.63 -10.75 -4.14
C ILE A 211 30.12 -9.29 -4.11
N SER A 212 30.00 -8.59 -2.98
CA SER A 212 30.96 -7.54 -2.59
C SER A 212 30.72 -7.09 -1.16
N SER A 213 31.06 -7.94 -0.20
CA SER A 213 31.47 -7.41 1.08
C SER A 213 32.68 -8.20 1.54
N ASN A 214 33.79 -7.47 1.70
CA ASN A 214 34.80 -7.76 2.71
C ASN A 214 34.19 -7.64 4.13
N ALA A 215 32.97 -8.16 4.34
CA ALA A 215 32.46 -8.50 5.65
C ALA A 215 32.89 -9.95 5.87
N SER A 216 33.99 -10.09 6.58
CA SER A 216 34.54 -11.34 7.08
C SER A 216 33.46 -12.22 7.72
N LEU A 217 32.90 -13.15 6.96
CA LEU A 217 32.58 -14.47 7.50
C LEU A 217 33.70 -15.41 7.05
N SER A 218 34.52 -15.81 8.02
CA SER A 218 35.54 -16.83 7.85
C SER A 218 34.85 -18.17 7.56
N SER A 219 34.79 -18.54 6.29
CA SER A 219 34.66 -19.93 5.87
C SER A 219 35.88 -20.27 5.02
N ASN A 220 36.86 -20.90 5.67
CA ASN A 220 38.00 -21.55 5.03
C ASN A 220 37.50 -22.64 4.07
N THR A 221 37.33 -22.31 2.79
CA THR A 221 37.35 -23.31 1.72
C THR A 221 38.06 -22.71 0.52
N SER A 222 39.34 -23.04 0.40
CA SER A 222 40.19 -22.72 -0.73
C SER A 222 39.83 -23.56 -1.94
N SER A 223 39.26 -22.94 -2.97
CA SER A 223 39.25 -23.46 -4.34
C SER A 223 39.67 -22.36 -5.31
N ASN A 224 40.86 -22.54 -5.88
CA ASN A 224 41.39 -21.77 -7.01
C ASN A 224 40.42 -21.87 -8.20
N SER A 225 39.77 -20.76 -8.57
CA SER A 225 39.21 -20.59 -9.91
C SER A 225 39.52 -19.19 -10.41
N THR A 226 40.50 -19.11 -11.31
CA THR A 226 40.91 -17.92 -12.04
C THR A 226 39.85 -17.62 -13.11
N ALA A 227 38.87 -16.78 -12.78
CA ALA A 227 37.96 -16.17 -13.74
C ALA A 227 38.03 -14.64 -13.58
N PRO A 228 38.08 -13.85 -14.66
CA PRO A 228 38.16 -12.40 -14.58
C PRO A 228 36.80 -11.85 -14.13
N SER A 229 36.63 -11.63 -12.84
CA SER A 229 35.44 -10.98 -12.28
C SER A 229 35.54 -9.47 -12.49
N ASN A 230 34.90 -8.96 -13.54
CA ASN A 230 34.47 -7.57 -13.61
C ASN A 230 33.29 -7.42 -12.62
N SER A 231 33.59 -7.45 -11.32
CA SER A 231 32.61 -7.37 -10.24
C SER A 231 32.22 -5.90 -10.06
N THR A 232 31.14 -5.51 -10.74
CA THR A 232 30.41 -4.30 -10.36
C THR A 232 29.79 -4.58 -9.00
N SER A 233 30.38 -4.04 -7.93
CA SER A 233 29.85 -4.15 -6.56
C SER A 233 28.43 -3.56 -6.55
N ILE A 234 27.40 -4.42 -6.47
CA ILE A 234 26.03 -3.95 -6.29
C ILE A 234 25.91 -3.54 -4.81
N PRO A 235 25.53 -2.29 -4.51
CA PRO A 235 25.31 -1.88 -3.13
C PRO A 235 24.20 -2.73 -2.49
N LEU A 236 24.51 -3.32 -1.34
CA LEU A 236 23.53 -4.02 -0.51
C LEU A 236 22.54 -2.98 0.03
N ASN A 237 21.34 -2.94 -0.56
CA ASN A 237 20.25 -2.11 -0.10
C ASN A 237 19.37 -2.94 0.84
N THR A 238 19.26 -2.50 2.10
CA THR A 238 18.31 -3.08 3.05
C THR A 238 16.97 -2.39 2.89
N TYR A 239 15.92 -3.18 2.72
CA TYR A 239 14.54 -2.72 2.75
C TYR A 239 13.85 -3.26 4.00
N ALA A 240 12.68 -2.73 4.30
CA ALA A 240 11.77 -3.32 5.26
C ALA A 240 10.35 -3.26 4.73
N ILE A 241 9.53 -4.22 5.13
CA ILE A 241 8.09 -4.19 4.90
C ILE A 241 7.38 -4.05 6.24
N MET A 242 6.26 -3.32 6.28
CA MET A 242 5.41 -3.16 7.46
C MET A 242 3.94 -3.30 7.09
N GLY A 243 3.18 -3.91 7.98
CA GLY A 243 1.72 -3.99 7.94
C GLY A 243 1.21 -4.78 9.14
N ASP A 244 0.03 -5.36 9.04
CA ASP A 244 -0.42 -6.38 9.98
C ASP A 244 0.44 -7.66 9.90
N SER A 245 0.60 -8.37 11.02
CA SER A 245 1.48 -9.54 11.14
C SER A 245 1.25 -10.59 10.05
N ASP A 246 0.00 -10.78 9.66
CA ASP A 246 -0.40 -11.81 8.72
C ASP A 246 -0.13 -11.38 7.26
N SER A 247 -0.37 -10.12 6.92
CA SER A 247 0.04 -9.54 5.64
C SER A 247 1.56 -9.54 5.49
N VAL A 248 2.32 -9.20 6.54
CA VAL A 248 3.79 -9.25 6.48
C VAL A 248 4.30 -10.65 6.20
N ARG A 249 3.70 -11.67 6.84
CA ARG A 249 4.04 -13.08 6.58
C ARG A 249 3.74 -13.47 5.14
N ALA A 250 2.53 -13.23 4.67
CA ALA A 250 2.11 -13.58 3.31
C ALA A 250 2.99 -12.91 2.23
N VAL A 251 3.33 -11.63 2.43
CA VAL A 251 4.18 -10.88 1.51
C VAL A 251 5.63 -11.34 1.59
N LEU A 252 6.17 -11.58 2.78
CA LEU A 252 7.54 -12.09 2.94
C LEU A 252 7.71 -13.43 2.23
N ASP A 253 6.76 -14.35 2.39
CA ASP A 253 6.81 -15.65 1.73
C ASP A 253 6.77 -15.51 0.19
N ALA A 254 6.00 -14.55 -0.34
CA ALA A 254 5.97 -14.22 -1.77
C ALA A 254 7.28 -13.57 -2.25
N LEU A 255 7.90 -12.72 -1.45
CA LEU A 255 9.18 -12.08 -1.76
C LEU A 255 10.34 -13.08 -1.78
N VAL A 256 10.36 -14.03 -0.85
CA VAL A 256 11.33 -15.13 -0.83
C VAL A 256 11.22 -15.94 -2.12
N LEU A 257 10.00 -16.24 -2.57
CA LEU A 257 9.76 -17.02 -3.78
C LEU A 257 10.11 -16.26 -5.07
N ASN A 258 9.66 -15.02 -5.21
CA ASN A 258 9.70 -14.31 -6.50
C ASN A 258 10.93 -13.40 -6.66
N CYS A 259 11.50 -12.90 -5.56
CA CYS A 259 12.58 -11.90 -5.60
C CYS A 259 13.90 -12.38 -5.00
N SER A 260 14.02 -13.68 -4.66
CA SER A 260 15.21 -14.22 -4.00
C SER A 260 15.58 -13.40 -2.76
N VAL A 261 14.58 -13.12 -1.92
CA VAL A 261 14.77 -12.40 -0.66
C VAL A 261 15.24 -13.38 0.42
N ILE A 262 16.15 -12.93 1.28
CA ILE A 262 16.56 -13.68 2.47
C ILE A 262 15.33 -13.85 3.35
N ASN A 263 15.00 -15.10 3.68
CA ASN A 263 13.91 -15.39 4.61
C ASN A 263 14.28 -14.86 6.01
N SER A 264 13.76 -13.69 6.35
CA SER A 264 14.06 -12.98 7.58
C SER A 264 13.02 -13.25 8.67
N THR A 265 13.33 -12.88 9.90
CA THR A 265 12.39 -12.99 11.01
C THR A 265 11.39 -11.83 10.99
N ILE A 266 10.10 -12.16 11.10
CA ILE A 266 9.05 -11.18 11.35
C ILE A 266 9.12 -10.75 12.81
N MET A 267 9.16 -9.44 13.04
CA MET A 267 9.25 -8.85 14.36
C MET A 267 8.05 -7.92 14.61
N PRO A 268 7.52 -7.85 15.84
CA PRO A 268 6.54 -6.83 16.19
C PRO A 268 7.09 -5.42 15.90
N TYR A 269 6.26 -4.56 15.33
CA TYR A 269 6.62 -3.15 15.17
C TYR A 269 6.59 -2.46 16.54
N ASN A 270 7.51 -1.53 16.76
CA ASN A 270 7.56 -0.68 17.94
C ASN A 270 7.99 0.72 17.51
N ALA A 271 7.07 1.67 17.60
CA ALA A 271 7.28 3.06 17.21
C ALA A 271 8.48 3.72 17.93
N ASN A 272 8.72 3.29 19.18
CA ASN A 272 9.70 3.87 20.07
C ASN A 272 11.05 3.14 20.04
N ALA A 273 11.18 2.05 19.29
CA ALA A 273 12.43 1.31 19.21
C ALA A 273 13.49 2.07 18.39
N SER A 274 14.74 2.05 18.85
CA SER A 274 15.85 2.57 18.06
C SER A 274 16.00 1.74 16.77
N GLY A 275 16.08 2.42 15.63
CA GLY A 275 16.14 1.76 14.32
C GLY A 275 14.77 1.29 13.79
N SER A 276 13.67 1.65 14.46
CA SER A 276 12.33 1.44 13.93
C SER A 276 12.11 2.24 12.64
N VAL A 277 11.45 1.63 11.66
CA VAL A 277 11.19 2.29 10.38
C VAL A 277 10.31 3.53 10.58
N GLN A 278 10.70 4.60 9.91
CA GLN A 278 10.03 5.90 9.97
C GLN A 278 9.29 6.20 8.66
N PRO A 279 8.26 7.06 8.68
CA PRO A 279 7.54 7.45 7.47
C PRO A 279 8.44 8.05 6.38
N GLU A 280 9.51 8.73 6.77
CA GLU A 280 10.51 9.31 5.86
C GLU A 280 11.27 8.24 5.06
N GLN A 281 11.29 7.00 5.54
CA GLN A 281 11.93 5.87 4.86
C GLN A 281 10.97 5.17 3.88
N ALA A 282 9.68 5.53 3.87
CA ALA A 282 8.69 4.88 3.02
C ALA A 282 8.94 5.20 1.54
N VAL A 283 9.11 4.16 0.73
CA VAL A 283 9.29 4.27 -0.72
C VAL A 283 8.01 3.93 -1.49
N GLN A 284 7.08 3.21 -0.87
CA GLN A 284 5.79 2.88 -1.47
C GLN A 284 4.78 2.46 -0.40
N TYR A 285 3.61 3.07 -0.40
CA TYR A 285 2.44 2.59 0.33
C TYR A 285 1.57 1.70 -0.55
N TYR A 286 0.93 0.71 0.05
CA TYR A 286 -0.01 -0.20 -0.59
C TYR A 286 -1.30 -0.27 0.21
N ARG A 287 -2.38 -0.69 -0.46
CA ARG A 287 -3.71 -0.89 0.13
C ARG A 287 -4.14 0.28 1.01
N ALA A 288 -4.22 1.48 0.44
CA ALA A 288 -4.62 2.68 1.18
C ALA A 288 -3.78 2.92 2.46
N SER A 289 -2.46 2.75 2.35
CA SER A 289 -1.48 2.89 3.45
C SER A 289 -1.60 1.87 4.60
N SER A 290 -2.27 0.73 4.38
CA SER A 290 -2.30 -0.39 5.36
C SER A 290 -1.10 -1.33 5.26
N PHE A 291 -0.26 -1.16 4.24
CA PHE A 291 1.00 -1.88 4.08
C PHE A 291 2.03 -0.95 3.42
N ALA A 292 3.31 -1.08 3.76
CA ALA A 292 4.34 -0.19 3.27
C ALA A 292 5.68 -0.90 3.02
N LEU A 293 6.41 -0.41 2.02
CA LEU A 293 7.81 -0.73 1.73
C LEU A 293 8.69 0.46 2.12
N PHE A 294 9.78 0.17 2.83
CA PHE A 294 10.75 1.14 3.32
C PHE A 294 12.14 0.82 2.79
N LEU A 295 12.97 1.86 2.67
CA LEU A 295 14.38 1.76 2.31
C LEU A 295 15.24 2.30 3.46
N GLU A 296 16.17 1.49 3.95
CA GLU A 296 17.10 1.93 4.99
C GLU A 296 17.98 3.08 4.49
N GLY A 297 18.14 4.12 5.31
CA GLY A 297 18.91 5.32 4.95
C GLY A 297 18.21 6.31 4.01
N TYR A 298 17.03 5.98 3.46
CA TYR A 298 16.22 6.95 2.72
C TYR A 298 15.57 7.96 3.67
N ASN A 299 15.51 9.22 3.25
CA ASN A 299 14.91 10.29 4.04
C ASN A 299 14.10 11.21 3.14
N ASN A 300 12.79 10.96 3.07
CA ASN A 300 11.82 11.78 2.37
C ASN A 300 11.32 12.92 3.27
N THR A 301 11.84 14.12 3.06
CA THR A 301 11.43 15.32 3.83
C THR A 301 9.94 15.66 3.69
N ALA A 302 9.28 15.23 2.61
CA ALA A 302 7.85 15.41 2.40
C ALA A 302 6.98 14.58 3.35
N ALA A 303 7.50 13.45 3.85
CA ALA A 303 6.79 12.59 4.79
C ALA A 303 6.96 13.02 6.25
N SER A 304 7.80 14.03 6.54
CA SER A 304 8.00 14.46 7.92
C SER A 304 6.74 15.04 8.55
N ALA A 305 6.55 14.84 9.85
CA ALA A 305 5.42 15.45 10.58
C ALA A 305 5.41 16.98 10.47
N ALA A 306 6.57 17.61 10.29
CA ALA A 306 6.67 19.06 10.08
C ALA A 306 6.10 19.51 8.72
N SER A 307 6.07 18.60 7.74
CA SER A 307 5.50 18.81 6.41
C SER A 307 3.99 18.48 6.36
N ALA A 308 3.41 17.99 7.47
CA ALA A 308 1.98 17.70 7.53
C ALA A 308 1.16 18.99 7.46
N PRO A 309 0.17 19.08 6.56
CA PRO A 309 -0.66 20.27 6.47
C PRO A 309 -1.53 20.42 7.73
N PRO A 310 -1.78 21.66 8.17
CA PRO A 310 -2.46 21.92 9.45
C PRO A 310 -3.92 21.45 9.46
N SER A 311 -4.51 21.18 8.30
CA SER A 311 -5.87 20.64 8.18
C SER A 311 -6.02 19.78 6.93
N ASN A 312 -7.13 19.04 6.86
CA ASN A 312 -7.47 18.23 5.69
C ASN A 312 -7.84 19.05 4.44
N THR A 313 -8.17 20.34 4.61
CA THR A 313 -8.67 21.22 3.54
C THR A 313 -7.66 22.26 3.09
N THR A 314 -6.56 22.44 3.82
CA THR A 314 -5.53 23.44 3.49
C THR A 314 -4.44 22.80 2.63
N ALA A 315 -4.55 22.94 1.32
CA ALA A 315 -3.54 22.50 0.35
C ALA A 315 -2.33 23.46 0.26
N SER A 316 -1.83 23.96 1.40
CA SER A 316 -0.67 24.84 1.37
C SER A 316 0.61 24.04 1.11
N ASN A 317 1.31 24.41 0.03
CA ASN A 317 2.68 24.04 -0.33
C ASN A 317 3.09 22.63 0.10
N MET A 318 2.56 21.62 -0.59
CA MET A 318 3.08 20.26 -0.45
C MET A 318 4.59 20.26 -0.76
N THR A 319 5.36 19.70 0.14
CA THR A 319 6.76 19.39 -0.14
C THR A 319 6.80 18.23 -1.12
N SER A 320 7.56 18.37 -2.21
CA SER A 320 7.74 17.28 -3.17
C SER A 320 8.55 16.16 -2.54
N ASP A 321 8.24 14.91 -2.90
CA ASP A 321 9.01 13.75 -2.44
C ASP A 321 10.50 13.90 -2.81
N THR A 322 11.38 13.58 -1.87
CA THR A 322 12.82 13.49 -2.12
C THR A 322 13.08 12.38 -3.16
N PRO A 323 13.87 12.60 -4.22
CA PRO A 323 14.19 11.54 -5.18
C PRO A 323 14.84 10.32 -4.50
N LEU A 324 14.59 9.12 -5.04
CA LEU A 324 15.27 7.92 -4.55
C LEU A 324 16.78 8.01 -4.82
N PRO A 325 17.63 7.45 -3.94
CA PRO A 325 19.07 7.37 -4.18
C PRO A 325 19.42 6.72 -5.52
N THR A 326 20.43 7.23 -6.21
CA THR A 326 20.85 6.71 -7.53
C THR A 326 21.64 5.41 -7.44
N ASN A 327 22.11 5.03 -6.26
CA ASN A 327 22.84 3.80 -5.98
C ASN A 327 21.92 2.62 -5.62
N LEU A 328 20.68 2.60 -6.11
CA LEU A 328 19.75 1.51 -5.87
C LEU A 328 19.75 0.50 -7.02
N SER A 329 19.60 -0.78 -6.70
CA SER A 329 19.23 -1.78 -7.71
C SER A 329 17.76 -1.60 -8.05
N LEU A 330 17.49 -0.91 -9.16
CA LEU A 330 16.13 -0.66 -9.64
C LEU A 330 15.40 -1.96 -9.99
N ASP A 331 16.09 -2.96 -10.52
CA ASP A 331 15.51 -4.28 -10.82
C ASP A 331 15.01 -5.00 -9.55
N PHE A 332 15.79 -4.94 -8.47
CA PHE A 332 15.38 -5.52 -7.21
C PHE A 332 14.21 -4.74 -6.61
N LEU A 333 14.27 -3.41 -6.60
CA LEU A 333 13.17 -2.57 -6.13
C LEU A 333 11.88 -2.80 -6.93
N ASP A 334 11.98 -2.95 -8.25
CA ASP A 334 10.84 -3.27 -9.12
C ASP A 334 10.26 -4.65 -8.80
N CYS A 335 11.11 -5.67 -8.60
CA CYS A 335 10.66 -6.99 -8.15
C CYS A 335 9.91 -6.91 -6.81
N LEU A 336 10.48 -6.21 -5.82
CA LEU A 336 9.83 -5.99 -4.53
C LEU A 336 8.47 -5.33 -4.73
N ASN A 337 8.43 -4.23 -5.47
CA ASN A 337 7.24 -3.42 -5.66
C ASN A 337 6.10 -4.22 -6.32
N GLN A 338 6.40 -4.90 -7.42
CA GLN A 338 5.43 -5.73 -8.14
C GLN A 338 4.96 -6.91 -7.31
N THR A 339 5.88 -7.59 -6.62
CA THR A 339 5.54 -8.75 -5.80
C THR A 339 4.67 -8.35 -4.61
N ILE A 340 4.99 -7.24 -3.91
CA ILE A 340 4.16 -6.73 -2.82
C ILE A 340 2.78 -6.34 -3.34
N GLY A 341 2.71 -5.54 -4.41
CA GLY A 341 1.43 -5.12 -4.99
C GLY A 341 0.55 -6.32 -5.38
N ASN A 342 1.14 -7.41 -5.87
CA ASN A 342 0.43 -8.63 -6.21
C ASN A 342 0.07 -9.48 -4.98
N ALA A 343 0.96 -9.60 -3.99
CA ALA A 343 0.84 -10.56 -2.91
C ALA A 343 0.11 -10.04 -1.67
N VAL A 344 0.03 -8.73 -1.45
CA VAL A 344 -0.63 -8.19 -0.24
C VAL A 344 -2.07 -8.74 -0.12
N PRO A 345 -2.46 -9.32 1.03
CA PRO A 345 -3.74 -10.00 1.14
C PRO A 345 -4.94 -9.11 0.83
N MET A 346 -5.91 -9.62 0.09
CA MET A 346 -7.16 -8.93 -0.23
C MET A 346 -8.31 -9.93 -0.19
N THR A 347 -9.54 -9.42 -0.07
CA THR A 347 -10.75 -10.20 -0.30
C THR A 347 -10.70 -10.84 -1.69
N ASN A 348 -11.36 -11.98 -1.84
CA ASN A 348 -11.51 -12.63 -3.13
C ASN A 348 -12.99 -12.85 -3.39
N ASP A 349 -13.72 -11.74 -3.51
CA ASP A 349 -15.06 -11.79 -4.06
C ASP A 349 -14.82 -12.04 -5.54
N GLY A 350 -15.12 -13.26 -6.02
CA GLY A 350 -14.84 -13.77 -7.37
C GLY A 350 -15.51 -13.01 -8.53
N SER A 351 -15.37 -11.69 -8.52
CA SER A 351 -15.82 -10.71 -9.50
C SER A 351 -14.63 -10.23 -10.34
N ALA A 352 -13.57 -11.02 -10.44
CA ALA A 352 -12.92 -11.12 -11.74
C ALA A 352 -14.03 -11.65 -12.65
N LEU A 353 -14.58 -10.76 -13.47
CA LEU A 353 -15.54 -11.03 -14.53
C LEU A 353 -15.47 -12.50 -14.91
N GLY A 354 -16.58 -13.23 -14.77
CA GLY A 354 -16.78 -14.50 -15.46
C GLY A 354 -16.75 -14.25 -16.97
N LEU A 355 -15.60 -13.85 -17.49
CA LEU A 355 -15.26 -14.07 -18.86
C LEU A 355 -15.26 -15.59 -18.99
N PRO A 356 -16.14 -16.15 -19.83
CA PRO A 356 -16.12 -17.58 -20.07
C PRO A 356 -14.68 -17.94 -20.42
N ALA A 357 -14.19 -19.02 -19.82
CA ALA A 357 -12.87 -19.59 -20.12
C ALA A 357 -12.55 -19.42 -21.61
N PRO A 358 -11.33 -19.01 -21.98
CA PRO A 358 -10.99 -18.64 -23.34
C PRO A 358 -11.60 -19.63 -24.34
N VAL A 359 -12.55 -19.14 -25.15
CA VAL A 359 -13.22 -19.90 -26.23
C VAL A 359 -12.23 -20.54 -27.21
N TRP A 360 -10.94 -20.20 -27.12
CA TRP A 360 -9.81 -20.93 -27.71
C TRP A 360 -9.87 -22.45 -27.48
N SER A 361 -10.37 -22.92 -26.34
CA SER A 361 -10.53 -24.38 -26.12
C SER A 361 -11.61 -24.99 -27.02
N LEU A 362 -12.71 -24.28 -27.29
CA LEU A 362 -13.73 -24.70 -28.24
C LEU A 362 -13.29 -24.51 -29.70
N VAL A 363 -12.51 -23.47 -30.00
CA VAL A 363 -11.91 -23.28 -31.33
C VAL A 363 -10.94 -24.42 -31.64
N GLY A 364 -10.09 -24.82 -30.68
CA GLY A 364 -9.19 -25.95 -30.84
C GLY A 364 -9.92 -27.28 -31.04
N LEU A 365 -11.00 -27.51 -30.30
CA LEU A 365 -11.82 -28.72 -30.43
C LEU A 365 -12.59 -28.75 -31.76
N PHE A 366 -13.15 -27.62 -32.18
CA PHE A 366 -13.79 -27.46 -33.49
C PHE A 366 -12.81 -27.66 -34.65
N TRP A 367 -11.58 -27.15 -34.52
CA TRP A 367 -10.52 -27.35 -35.53
C TRP A 367 -10.09 -28.83 -35.61
N LEU A 368 -9.95 -29.52 -34.48
CA LEU A 368 -9.65 -30.96 -34.45
C LEU A 368 -10.78 -31.80 -35.08
N VAL A 369 -12.05 -31.47 -34.82
CA VAL A 369 -13.20 -32.15 -35.43
C VAL A 369 -13.21 -31.94 -36.94
N LEU A 370 -12.90 -30.73 -37.43
CA LEU A 370 -12.79 -30.46 -38.87
C LEU A 370 -11.63 -31.19 -39.55
N ILE A 371 -10.49 -31.35 -38.88
CA ILE A 371 -9.37 -32.15 -39.40
C ILE A 371 -9.78 -33.62 -39.52
N MET A 372 -10.43 -34.16 -38.47
CA MET A 372 -10.85 -35.56 -38.46
C MET A 372 -11.93 -35.84 -39.49
N ALA A 373 -12.88 -34.92 -39.69
CA ALA A 373 -13.94 -35.05 -40.70
C ALA A 373 -13.44 -34.92 -42.15
N ARG A 374 -12.23 -34.36 -42.37
CA ARG A 374 -11.61 -34.28 -43.71
C ARG A 374 -10.73 -35.49 -44.06
N ARG A 375 -10.51 -36.41 -43.12
CA ARG A 375 -9.68 -37.61 -43.32
C ARG A 375 -10.48 -38.92 -43.47
N VAL A 376 -11.80 -38.83 -43.46
CA VAL A 376 -12.73 -39.90 -43.88
C VAL A 376 -13.33 -39.48 -45.21
#